data_AF-A0A397FPU6-F1
#
_entry.id   AF-A0A397FPU6-F1
#
_cell.length_a   1.000
_cell.length_b   1.000
_cell.length_c   1.000
_cell.angle_alpha   90.00
_cell.angle_beta   90.00
_cell.angle_gamma   90.00
#
_symmetry.space_group_name_H-M   'P 1'
#
loop_
_entity.id
_entity.type
_entity.pdbx_description
1 polymer ?
#
loop_
_entity_poly.entity_id
_entity_poly.type
_entity_poly.pdbx_seq_one_letter_code
_entity_poly.pdbx_strand_id
1 'polypeptide(L)'
;MRKKELKIYIMITKGNKSSYVKTIYIYIYMNLIIFIGVPGCGKSSAAREVAKKWNLGISSWKEIVVNENGSGFFEPEQGDWPEFATAQSEHLDDFSMMTWFRAIHVPFLYKAKKISEEGKTAIVDSYFDKLTYSYLGKEPWLMQSDNKYFNIMKQICELDREEIPNPDYLIFVKVDQQILTEFLKRRGRESDSAPEYTASAISFQERLLAETEKLCQEKGIKLIVFQQEISSPQIVADKIIAELKSRGLEIGNSSSQSRSLPVSKDSKISPQQSTSTQNNNEKQWYKKAFYWPVWTGVILISSLVAFYYWGKKKNDKKEK
;
A
#
# COMPACT_ATOMS: atom_id res chain seq x y z
N MET A 1 12.83 -12.18 -2.30
CA MET A 1 13.29 -10.81 -2.64
C MET A 1 13.45 -10.75 -4.15
N ARG A 2 12.58 -10.03 -4.85
CA ARG A 2 12.66 -9.94 -6.31
C ARG A 2 13.75 -8.96 -6.67
N LYS A 3 14.89 -9.49 -7.11
CA LYS A 3 15.98 -8.70 -7.67
C LYS A 3 15.71 -8.56 -9.16
N LYS A 4 15.48 -7.34 -9.65
CA LYS A 4 15.70 -7.06 -11.07
C LYS A 4 17.18 -6.80 -11.25
N GLU A 5 17.85 -7.71 -11.95
CA GLU A 5 19.21 -7.51 -12.41
C GLU A 5 19.20 -6.59 -13.62
N LEU A 6 19.73 -5.39 -13.47
CA LEU A 6 20.07 -4.55 -14.61
C LEU A 6 21.56 -4.77 -14.91
N LYS A 7 21.84 -5.42 -16.04
CA LYS A 7 23.21 -5.58 -16.56
C LYS A 7 23.56 -4.34 -17.38
N ILE A 8 24.51 -3.55 -16.89
CA ILE A 8 25.07 -2.43 -17.64
C ILE A 8 26.45 -2.81 -18.14
N TYR A 9 26.65 -2.73 -19.45
CA TYR A 9 27.94 -2.93 -20.09
C TYR A 9 28.61 -1.57 -20.29
N ILE A 10 29.70 -1.31 -19.57
CA ILE A 10 30.50 -0.10 -19.75
C ILE A 10 31.73 -0.48 -20.56
N MET A 11 31.83 0.07 -21.76
CA MET A 11 33.03 -0.03 -22.58
C MET A 11 34.02 1.05 -22.14
N ILE A 12 35.21 0.66 -21.71
CA ILE A 12 36.26 1.59 -21.32
C ILE A 12 37.35 1.52 -22.38
N THR A 13 37.55 2.63 -23.10
CA THR A 13 38.61 2.79 -24.11
C THR A 13 39.81 3.46 -23.48
N LYS A 14 40.96 2.76 -23.44
CA LYS A 14 42.21 3.29 -22.87
C LYS A 14 43.21 3.59 -23.99
N GLY A 15 43.07 4.77 -24.61
CA GLY A 15 43.96 5.21 -25.70
C GLY A 15 44.08 4.21 -26.86
N ASN A 16 45.11 4.37 -27.69
CA ASN A 16 45.29 3.67 -28.97
C ASN A 16 45.47 2.13 -28.91
N LYS A 17 45.38 1.44 -27.76
CA LYS A 17 45.78 0.02 -27.71
C LYS A 17 44.97 -1.00 -26.88
N SER A 18 43.85 -0.66 -26.23
CA SER A 18 42.86 -1.72 -25.87
C SER A 18 41.53 -1.15 -25.37
N SER A 19 40.45 -1.86 -25.67
CA SER A 19 39.13 -1.70 -25.06
C SER A 19 38.84 -2.91 -24.19
N TYR A 20 38.29 -2.70 -23.00
CA TYR A 20 37.74 -3.80 -22.20
C TYR A 20 36.32 -3.47 -21.77
N VAL A 21 35.50 -4.52 -21.66
CA VAL A 21 34.10 -4.41 -21.22
C VAL A 21 34.04 -4.71 -19.74
N LYS A 22 33.60 -3.73 -18.94
CA LYS A 22 33.26 -3.95 -17.54
C LYS A 22 31.76 -4.16 -17.43
N THR A 23 31.35 -5.32 -16.95
CA THR A 23 29.93 -5.58 -16.62
C THR A 23 29.68 -5.07 -15.21
N ILE A 24 28.71 -4.17 -15.05
CA ILE A 24 28.21 -3.73 -13.76
C ILE A 24 26.82 -4.30 -13.56
N TYR A 25 26.61 -4.95 -12.42
CA TYR A 25 25.30 -5.44 -11.99
C TYR A 25 24.70 -4.40 -11.05
N ILE A 26 23.58 -3.81 -11.45
CA ILE A 26 22.76 -2.98 -10.57
C ILE A 26 21.58 -3.82 -10.12
N TYR A 27 21.44 -3.98 -8.82
CA TYR A 27 20.29 -4.63 -8.21
C TYR A 27 19.30 -3.54 -7.81
N ILE A 28 18.11 -3.58 -8.40
CA ILE A 28 17.01 -2.71 -8.00
C ILE A 28 16.16 -3.47 -6.97
N TYR A 29 15.99 -2.86 -5.80
CA TYR A 29 15.29 -3.42 -4.67
C TYR A 29 13.83 -2.97 -4.75
N MET A 30 12.94 -3.88 -5.12
CA MET A 30 11.49 -3.66 -5.10
C MET A 30 10.97 -3.93 -3.70
N ASN A 31 10.34 -2.94 -3.06
CA ASN A 31 9.84 -3.11 -1.70
C ASN A 31 8.37 -2.65 -1.62
N LEU A 32 7.42 -3.59 -1.74
CA LEU A 32 6.05 -3.37 -1.29
C LEU A 32 5.91 -3.88 0.15
N ILE A 33 5.67 -2.96 1.07
CA ILE A 33 5.52 -3.24 2.50
C ILE A 33 4.10 -2.88 2.91
N ILE A 34 3.42 -3.79 3.59
CA ILE A 34 2.03 -3.58 3.99
C ILE A 34 1.88 -3.82 5.49
N PHE A 35 1.14 -2.95 6.15
CA PHE A 35 0.78 -3.06 7.56
C PHE A 35 -0.63 -3.62 7.70
N ILE A 36 -0.80 -4.53 8.66
CA ILE A 36 -2.10 -5.03 9.08
C ILE A 36 -2.12 -5.18 10.61
N GLY A 37 -3.30 -5.06 11.20
CA GLY A 37 -3.53 -5.26 12.62
C GLY A 37 -4.94 -4.79 12.95
N VAL A 38 -5.45 -5.15 14.12
CA VAL A 38 -6.81 -4.78 14.52
C VAL A 38 -6.97 -3.26 14.66
N PRO A 39 -8.17 -2.69 14.47
CA PRO A 39 -8.41 -1.28 14.69
C PRO A 39 -7.92 -0.83 16.07
N GLY A 40 -7.23 0.32 16.12
CA GLY A 40 -6.70 0.87 17.38
C GLY A 40 -5.34 0.33 17.83
N CYS A 41 -4.75 -0.68 17.19
CA CYS A 41 -3.43 -1.23 17.58
C CYS A 41 -2.21 -0.34 17.31
N GLY A 42 -2.42 0.90 16.81
CA GLY A 42 -1.33 1.83 16.47
C GLY A 42 -0.68 1.61 15.10
N LYS A 43 -1.24 0.74 14.24
CA LYS A 43 -0.73 0.44 12.89
C LYS A 43 -0.45 1.70 12.05
N SER A 44 -1.43 2.60 11.97
CA SER A 44 -1.39 3.76 11.08
C SER A 44 -0.33 4.77 11.51
N SER A 45 -0.22 4.97 12.82
CA SER A 45 0.82 5.83 13.41
C SER A 45 2.22 5.28 13.15
N ALA A 46 2.42 3.98 13.37
CA ALA A 46 3.70 3.33 13.11
C ALA A 46 4.07 3.38 11.61
N ALA A 47 3.15 3.02 10.73
CA ALA A 47 3.38 3.00 9.28
C ALA A 47 3.74 4.40 8.74
N ARG A 48 3.06 5.46 9.21
CA ARG A 48 3.38 6.85 8.85
C ARG A 48 4.76 7.28 9.32
N GLU A 49 5.15 6.93 10.55
CA GLU A 49 6.49 7.25 11.06
C GLU A 49 7.59 6.48 10.32
N VAL A 50 7.35 5.23 9.92
CA VAL A 50 8.27 4.48 9.06
C VAL A 50 8.43 5.20 7.72
N ALA A 51 7.33 5.60 7.08
CA ALA A 51 7.37 6.33 5.81
C ALA A 51 8.12 7.67 5.93
N LYS A 52 7.91 8.43 7.02
CA LYS A 52 8.65 9.67 7.30
C LYS A 52 10.15 9.43 7.47
N LYS A 53 10.54 8.43 8.28
CA LYS A 53 11.96 8.10 8.54
C LYS A 53 12.69 7.63 7.28
N TRP A 54 11.96 7.04 6.34
CA TRP A 54 12.49 6.66 5.03
C TRP A 54 12.31 7.74 3.96
N ASN A 55 11.88 8.94 4.35
CA ASN A 55 11.63 10.06 3.47
C ASN A 55 10.81 9.64 2.23
N LEU A 56 9.68 8.96 2.45
CA LEU A 56 8.72 8.62 1.40
C LEU A 56 7.70 9.75 1.25
N GLY A 57 7.14 9.92 0.04
CA GLY A 57 5.98 10.79 -0.13
C GLY A 57 4.79 10.27 0.68
N ILE A 58 4.07 11.14 1.39
CA ILE A 58 2.90 10.74 2.19
C ILE A 58 1.65 10.96 1.35
N SER A 59 1.06 9.88 0.85
CA SER A 59 -0.18 9.89 0.07
C SER A 59 -1.40 9.74 0.97
N SER A 60 -2.47 10.41 0.57
CA SER A 60 -3.83 10.26 1.11
C SER A 60 -4.78 9.81 0.00
N TRP A 61 -6.05 9.63 0.32
CA TRP A 61 -7.06 9.29 -0.69
C TRP A 61 -7.38 10.46 -1.62
N LYS A 62 -7.07 11.69 -1.21
CA LYS A 62 -7.25 12.91 -1.99
C LYS A 62 -6.05 13.20 -2.89
N GLU A 63 -4.85 12.86 -2.45
CA GLU A 63 -3.60 13.25 -3.12
C GLU A 63 -2.56 12.14 -3.03
N ILE A 64 -2.00 11.77 -4.19
CA ILE A 64 -0.90 10.80 -4.28
C ILE A 64 0.42 11.55 -4.40
N VAL A 65 1.31 11.36 -3.43
CA VAL A 65 2.62 12.00 -3.37
C VAL A 65 3.69 10.92 -3.52
N VAL A 66 4.47 10.99 -4.59
CA VAL A 66 5.60 10.08 -4.85
C VAL A 66 6.86 10.90 -5.00
N ASN A 67 7.90 10.57 -4.24
CA ASN A 67 9.21 11.20 -4.35
C ASN A 67 10.27 10.21 -4.89
N GLU A 68 11.54 10.57 -4.77
CA GLU A 68 12.66 9.74 -5.23
C GLU A 68 12.74 8.38 -4.51
N ASN A 69 12.36 8.32 -3.23
CA ASN A 69 12.43 7.10 -2.42
C ASN A 69 11.15 6.26 -2.52
N GLY A 70 10.01 6.90 -2.80
CA GLY A 70 8.73 6.23 -3.05
C GLY A 70 7.54 6.91 -2.39
N SER A 71 6.63 6.12 -1.82
CA SER A 71 5.36 6.62 -1.27
C SER A 71 4.77 5.74 -0.17
N GLY A 72 4.15 6.35 0.83
CA GLY A 72 3.27 5.71 1.80
C GLY A 72 1.80 6.03 1.51
N PHE A 73 0.92 5.04 1.56
CA PHE A 73 -0.51 5.14 1.31
C PHE A 73 -1.26 4.80 2.60
N PHE A 74 -2.03 5.75 3.13
CA PHE A 74 -2.68 5.61 4.43
C PHE A 74 -4.18 5.79 4.32
N GLU A 75 -4.91 4.93 5.05
CA GLU A 75 -6.33 5.09 5.30
C GLU A 75 -6.71 6.51 5.77
N PRO A 76 -7.89 7.03 5.37
CA PRO A 76 -8.42 8.26 5.92
C PRO A 76 -8.67 8.12 7.42
N GLU A 77 -8.36 9.18 8.17
CA GLU A 77 -8.81 9.29 9.55
C GLU A 77 -10.33 9.45 9.59
N GLN A 78 -10.97 9.11 10.72
CA GLN A 78 -12.43 9.19 10.85
C GLN A 78 -12.99 10.60 10.56
N GLY A 79 -12.22 11.65 10.86
CA GLY A 79 -12.62 13.03 10.53
C GLY A 79 -12.64 13.34 9.02
N ASP A 80 -12.01 12.51 8.19
CA ASP A 80 -12.05 12.60 6.73
C ASP A 80 -13.11 11.68 6.10
N TRP A 81 -13.80 10.86 6.90
CA TRP A 81 -14.83 9.97 6.39
C TRP A 81 -16.05 10.80 5.97
N PRO A 82 -16.75 10.41 4.90
CA PRO A 82 -17.98 11.07 4.52
C PRO A 82 -19.02 10.91 5.61
N GLU A 83 -19.94 11.86 5.71
CA GLU A 83 -20.94 11.92 6.78
C GLU A 83 -21.73 10.61 6.93
N PHE A 84 -22.03 9.94 5.82
CA PHE A 84 -22.74 8.65 5.83
C PHE A 84 -21.97 7.51 6.51
N ALA A 85 -20.64 7.62 6.60
CA ALA A 85 -19.76 6.65 7.26
C ALA A 85 -19.44 7.01 8.72
N THR A 86 -19.75 8.23 9.16
CA THR A 86 -19.54 8.70 10.55
C THR A 86 -20.82 8.82 11.35
N ALA A 87 -21.94 9.15 10.68
CA ALA A 87 -23.25 9.13 11.31
C ALA A 87 -23.56 7.70 11.73
N GLN A 88 -24.27 7.54 12.84
CA GLN A 88 -24.96 6.30 13.24
C GLN A 88 -26.02 5.97 12.18
N SER A 89 -25.58 5.68 10.96
CA SER A 89 -26.45 5.57 9.81
C SER A 89 -27.11 4.20 9.91
N GLU A 90 -28.24 4.17 10.62
CA GLU A 90 -29.25 3.11 10.57
C GLU A 90 -29.65 2.74 9.12
N HIS A 91 -29.20 3.53 8.14
CA HIS A 91 -29.50 3.43 6.73
C HIS A 91 -28.35 2.95 5.85
N LEU A 92 -27.10 2.86 6.35
CA LEU A 92 -26.00 2.36 5.54
C LEU A 92 -25.80 0.87 5.80
N ASP A 93 -26.06 0.05 4.79
CA ASP A 93 -25.81 -1.39 4.90
C ASP A 93 -24.29 -1.71 4.88
N ASP A 94 -23.94 -2.86 5.46
CA ASP A 94 -22.54 -3.34 5.52
C ASP A 94 -21.89 -3.39 4.13
N PHE A 95 -22.67 -3.65 3.08
CA PHE A 95 -22.20 -3.73 1.71
C PHE A 95 -21.68 -2.37 1.23
N SER A 96 -22.44 -1.32 1.47
CA SER A 96 -22.07 0.05 1.11
C SER A 96 -20.83 0.52 1.88
N MET A 97 -20.74 0.20 3.17
CA MET A 97 -19.55 0.53 3.97
C MET A 97 -18.30 -0.21 3.46
N MET A 98 -18.39 -1.51 3.27
CA MET A 98 -17.27 -2.33 2.79
C MET A 98 -16.81 -1.89 1.39
N THR A 99 -17.75 -1.63 0.47
CA THR A 99 -17.40 -1.18 -0.88
C THR A 99 -16.76 0.21 -0.89
N TRP A 100 -17.16 1.11 0.03
CA TRP A 100 -16.52 2.41 0.18
C TRP A 100 -15.05 2.31 0.61
N PHE A 101 -14.75 1.53 1.67
CA PHE A 101 -13.36 1.29 2.07
C PHE A 101 -12.54 0.63 0.95
N ARG A 102 -13.12 -0.39 0.31
CA ARG A 102 -12.49 -1.10 -0.81
C ARG A 102 -12.13 -0.17 -1.97
N ALA A 103 -13.01 0.80 -2.28
CA ALA A 103 -12.78 1.80 -3.33
C ALA A 103 -11.57 2.72 -3.04
N ILE A 104 -11.09 2.76 -1.81
CA ILE A 104 -9.87 3.48 -1.41
C ILE A 104 -8.68 2.51 -1.38
N HIS A 105 -8.81 1.39 -0.67
CA HIS A 105 -7.70 0.48 -0.39
C HIS A 105 -7.18 -0.22 -1.65
N VAL A 106 -8.08 -0.76 -2.48
CA VAL A 106 -7.66 -1.55 -3.66
C VAL A 106 -6.86 -0.68 -4.63
N PRO A 107 -7.28 0.55 -5.00
CA PRO A 107 -6.44 1.45 -5.79
C PRO A 107 -5.09 1.77 -5.16
N PHE A 108 -5.00 1.93 -3.84
CA PHE A 108 -3.71 2.14 -3.15
C PHE A 108 -2.78 0.94 -3.31
N LEU A 109 -3.30 -0.28 -3.15
CA LEU A 109 -2.51 -1.50 -3.27
C LEU A 109 -1.91 -1.66 -4.68
N TYR A 110 -2.70 -1.42 -5.73
CA TYR A 110 -2.19 -1.45 -7.10
C TYR A 110 -1.21 -0.31 -7.42
N LYS A 111 -1.46 0.91 -6.93
CA LYS A 111 -0.54 2.04 -7.10
C LYS A 111 0.79 1.80 -6.40
N ALA A 112 0.74 1.33 -5.16
CA ALA A 112 1.90 0.95 -4.36
C ALA A 112 2.70 -0.16 -5.05
N LYS A 113 2.01 -1.16 -5.60
CA LYS A 113 2.64 -2.23 -6.38
C LYS A 113 3.37 -1.69 -7.61
N LYS A 114 2.76 -0.77 -8.35
CA LYS A 114 3.42 -0.15 -9.52
C LYS A 114 4.68 0.63 -9.11
N ILE A 115 4.61 1.43 -8.04
CA ILE A 115 5.77 2.16 -7.50
C ILE A 115 6.88 1.20 -7.09
N SER A 116 6.54 0.08 -6.44
CA SER A 116 7.54 -0.91 -6.07
C SER A 116 8.18 -1.59 -7.28
N GLU A 117 7.42 -1.79 -8.36
CA GLU A 117 7.94 -2.34 -9.62
C GLU A 117 8.87 -1.39 -10.38
N GLU A 118 8.78 -0.09 -10.11
CA GLU A 118 9.70 0.94 -10.57
C GLU A 118 10.98 1.02 -9.72
N GLY A 119 11.12 0.16 -8.71
CA GLY A 119 12.31 0.09 -7.85
C GLY A 119 12.32 1.05 -6.67
N LYS A 120 11.16 1.64 -6.36
CA LYS A 120 10.96 2.49 -5.19
C LYS A 120 10.34 1.70 -4.04
N THR A 121 10.31 2.29 -2.85
CA THR A 121 9.62 1.68 -1.71
C THR A 121 8.18 2.18 -1.63
N ALA A 122 7.25 1.26 -1.45
CA ALA A 122 5.85 1.59 -1.21
C ALA A 122 5.37 1.00 0.12
N ILE A 123 4.75 1.81 0.96
CA ILE A 123 4.10 1.39 2.21
C ILE A 123 2.59 1.53 2.05
N VAL A 124 1.81 0.53 2.49
CA VAL A 124 0.35 0.65 2.55
C VAL A 124 -0.17 0.28 3.94
N ASP A 125 -1.12 1.06 4.42
CA ASP A 125 -1.98 0.78 5.56
C ASP A 125 -3.43 0.93 5.05
N SER A 126 -4.10 -0.14 4.59
CA SER A 126 -4.14 -1.51 5.14
C SER A 126 -4.16 -2.67 4.09
N TYR A 127 -4.48 -3.89 4.53
CA TYR A 127 -4.58 -5.11 3.70
C TYR A 127 -5.85 -5.95 3.91
N PHE A 128 -6.86 -5.39 4.57
CA PHE A 128 -8.05 -6.16 4.97
C PHE A 128 -8.77 -6.78 3.77
N ASP A 129 -8.93 -6.06 2.66
CA ASP A 129 -9.68 -6.50 1.49
C ASP A 129 -9.23 -7.87 0.95
N LYS A 130 -7.94 -8.19 1.06
CA LYS A 130 -7.41 -9.50 0.61
C LYS A 130 -7.69 -10.64 1.59
N LEU A 131 -7.83 -10.34 2.87
CA LEU A 131 -8.09 -11.33 3.93
C LEU A 131 -9.57 -11.46 4.27
N THR A 132 -10.40 -10.48 3.91
CA THR A 132 -11.85 -10.43 4.21
C THR A 132 -12.57 -11.72 3.83
N TYR A 133 -12.21 -12.35 2.71
CA TYR A 133 -12.81 -13.64 2.31
C TYR A 133 -12.75 -14.71 3.42
N SER A 134 -11.67 -14.74 4.20
CA SER A 134 -11.47 -15.75 5.23
C SER A 134 -12.39 -15.58 6.45
N TYR A 135 -12.90 -14.37 6.71
CA TYR A 135 -13.72 -14.07 7.89
C TYR A 135 -15.06 -13.39 7.59
N LEU A 136 -15.41 -13.24 6.30
CA LEU A 136 -16.73 -12.76 5.87
C LEU A 136 -17.85 -13.67 6.41
N GLY A 137 -18.86 -13.08 7.05
CA GLY A 137 -19.96 -13.80 7.70
C GLY A 137 -19.58 -14.53 8.99
N LYS A 138 -18.36 -14.36 9.51
CA LYS A 138 -17.92 -14.92 10.80
C LYS A 138 -17.81 -13.87 11.90
N GLU A 139 -17.55 -12.61 11.52
CA GLU A 139 -17.40 -11.50 12.45
C GLU A 139 -18.72 -10.71 12.54
N PRO A 140 -19.30 -10.51 13.74
CA PRO A 140 -20.62 -9.89 13.90
C PRO A 140 -20.67 -8.41 13.49
N TRP A 141 -19.52 -7.73 13.50
CA TRP A 141 -19.35 -6.33 13.11
C TRP A 141 -19.06 -6.16 11.61
N LEU A 142 -18.98 -7.27 10.86
CA LEU A 142 -18.86 -7.30 9.41
C LEU A 142 -20.20 -7.74 8.80
N MET A 143 -20.29 -7.75 7.47
CA MET A 143 -21.45 -8.27 6.76
C MET A 143 -21.77 -9.72 7.13
N GLN A 144 -22.99 -9.92 7.62
CA GLN A 144 -23.56 -11.23 7.97
C GLN A 144 -24.12 -11.96 6.74
N SER A 145 -24.24 -13.29 6.85
CA SER A 145 -24.68 -14.17 5.75
C SER A 145 -26.13 -13.97 5.31
N ASP A 146 -26.95 -13.34 6.15
CA ASP A 146 -28.34 -12.99 5.87
C ASP A 146 -28.48 -11.64 5.13
N ASN A 147 -27.40 -10.88 4.96
CA ASN A 147 -27.41 -9.66 4.18
C ASN A 147 -27.74 -9.97 2.70
N LYS A 148 -28.70 -9.24 2.12
CA LYS A 148 -29.13 -9.39 0.72
C LYS A 148 -28.01 -9.35 -0.32
N TYR A 149 -26.88 -8.71 0.00
CA TYR A 149 -25.72 -8.59 -0.89
C TYR A 149 -24.57 -9.52 -0.51
N PHE A 150 -24.74 -10.42 0.47
CA PHE A 150 -23.67 -11.28 0.98
C PHE A 150 -23.00 -12.10 -0.11
N ASN A 151 -23.77 -12.77 -0.97
CA ASN A 151 -23.22 -13.60 -2.04
C ASN A 151 -22.41 -12.78 -3.05
N ILE A 152 -22.81 -11.53 -3.32
CA ILE A 152 -22.06 -10.62 -4.19
C ILE A 152 -20.75 -10.22 -3.52
N MET A 153 -20.80 -9.80 -2.25
CA MET A 153 -19.60 -9.44 -1.50
C MET A 153 -18.63 -10.62 -1.37
N LYS A 154 -19.13 -11.83 -1.15
CA LYS A 154 -18.32 -13.04 -1.09
C LYS A 154 -17.53 -13.27 -2.38
N GLN A 155 -18.17 -13.12 -3.54
CA GLN A 155 -17.50 -13.21 -4.85
C GLN A 155 -16.44 -12.11 -5.03
N ILE A 156 -16.73 -10.89 -4.59
CA ILE A 156 -15.77 -9.77 -4.61
C ILE A 156 -14.55 -10.10 -3.74
N CYS A 157 -14.77 -10.54 -2.50
CA CYS A 157 -13.68 -10.88 -1.59
C CYS A 157 -12.84 -12.06 -2.10
N GLU A 158 -13.47 -13.04 -2.77
CA GLU A 158 -12.76 -14.15 -3.41
C GLU A 158 -11.84 -13.67 -4.52
N LEU A 159 -12.34 -12.78 -5.40
CA LEU A 159 -11.51 -12.14 -6.43
C LEU A 159 -10.39 -11.30 -5.80
N ASP A 160 -10.69 -10.53 -4.76
CA ASP A 160 -9.69 -9.72 -4.06
C ASP A 160 -8.58 -10.58 -3.44
N ARG A 161 -8.94 -11.73 -2.85
CA ARG A 161 -7.98 -12.69 -2.30
C ARG A 161 -6.96 -13.11 -3.36
N GLU A 162 -7.38 -13.33 -4.59
CA GLU A 162 -6.49 -13.77 -5.67
C GLU A 162 -5.77 -12.61 -6.36
N GLU A 163 -6.47 -11.53 -6.69
CA GLU A 163 -5.99 -10.49 -7.60
C GLU A 163 -5.23 -9.35 -6.92
N ILE A 164 -5.53 -9.03 -5.65
CA ILE A 164 -4.84 -7.93 -4.96
C ILE A 164 -3.33 -8.23 -4.88
N PRO A 165 -2.43 -7.28 -5.13
CA PRO A 165 -1.00 -7.53 -5.11
C PRO A 165 -0.47 -8.09 -3.78
N ASN A 166 0.41 -9.10 -3.84
CA ASN A 166 1.13 -9.62 -2.69
C ASN A 166 2.33 -8.69 -2.33
N PRO A 167 2.51 -8.32 -1.05
CA PRO A 167 3.68 -7.56 -0.62
C PRO A 167 4.94 -8.42 -0.57
N ASP A 168 6.10 -7.76 -0.54
CA ASP A 168 7.37 -8.40 -0.23
C ASP A 168 7.50 -8.64 1.29
N TYR A 169 6.98 -7.70 2.08
CA TYR A 169 6.88 -7.79 3.54
C TYR A 169 5.48 -7.42 4.01
N LEU A 170 4.90 -8.27 4.84
CA LEU A 170 3.68 -7.95 5.57
C LEU A 170 4.00 -7.84 7.06
N ILE A 171 3.66 -6.70 7.66
CA ILE A 171 3.89 -6.39 9.06
C ILE A 171 2.56 -6.52 9.78
N PHE A 172 2.42 -7.58 10.57
CA PHE A 172 1.29 -7.78 11.45
C PHE A 172 1.57 -7.11 12.80
N VAL A 173 0.85 -6.05 13.13
CA VAL A 173 0.94 -5.35 14.41
C VAL A 173 0.05 -6.07 15.40
N LYS A 174 0.66 -6.87 16.27
CA LYS A 174 0.01 -7.60 17.35
C LYS A 174 -0.03 -6.72 18.60
N VAL A 175 -1.13 -6.73 19.32
CA VAL A 175 -1.29 -5.99 20.58
C VAL A 175 -1.94 -6.86 21.64
N ASP A 176 -1.52 -6.70 22.89
CA ASP A 176 -2.17 -7.35 24.02
C ASP A 176 -3.35 -6.52 24.52
N GLN A 177 -4.30 -7.16 25.21
CA GLN A 177 -5.54 -6.51 25.65
C GLN A 177 -5.29 -5.24 26.47
N GLN A 178 -4.30 -5.25 27.37
CA GLN A 178 -3.96 -4.10 28.21
C GLN A 178 -3.49 -2.89 27.38
N ILE A 179 -2.65 -3.15 26.38
CA ILE A 179 -2.10 -2.11 25.50
C ILE A 179 -3.19 -1.58 24.57
N LEU A 180 -4.03 -2.45 24.02
CA LEU A 180 -5.16 -2.05 23.19
C LEU A 180 -6.11 -1.15 23.98
N THR A 181 -6.46 -1.55 25.20
CA THR A 181 -7.31 -0.75 26.10
C THR A 181 -6.74 0.64 26.32
N GLU A 182 -5.43 0.74 26.58
CA GLU A 182 -4.75 2.03 26.75
C GLU A 182 -4.80 2.89 25.47
N PHE A 183 -4.58 2.29 24.30
CA PHE A 183 -4.63 3.01 23.03
C PHE A 183 -6.03 3.53 22.71
N LEU A 184 -7.07 2.71 22.95
CA LEU A 184 -8.46 3.11 22.74
C LEU A 184 -8.88 4.24 23.69
N LYS A 185 -8.46 4.20 24.96
CA LYS A 185 -8.67 5.29 25.92
C LYS A 185 -8.08 6.61 25.42
N ARG A 186 -6.85 6.60 24.89
CA ARG A 186 -6.19 7.80 24.35
C ARG A 186 -6.86 8.35 23.09
N ARG A 187 -7.52 7.47 22.32
CA ARG A 187 -8.22 7.85 21.09
C ARG A 187 -9.52 8.62 21.36
N GLY A 188 -10.09 8.49 22.55
CA GLY A 188 -11.24 9.27 23.01
C GLY A 188 -12.54 8.99 22.26
N ARG A 189 -12.71 7.79 21.68
CA ARG A 189 -13.96 7.39 21.01
C ARG A 189 -14.84 6.64 22.00
N GLU A 190 -16.05 7.13 22.24
CA GLU A 190 -16.99 6.53 23.20
C GLU A 190 -17.31 5.06 22.87
N SER A 191 -17.44 4.73 21.58
CA SER A 191 -17.69 3.38 21.06
C SER A 191 -16.59 2.36 21.37
N ASP A 192 -15.36 2.83 21.61
CA ASP A 192 -14.17 1.98 21.73
C ASP A 192 -13.87 1.63 23.21
N SER A 193 -14.67 2.13 24.15
CA SER A 193 -14.39 2.06 25.60
C SER A 193 -15.00 0.86 26.33
N ALA A 194 -15.89 0.10 25.67
CA ALA A 194 -16.53 -1.07 26.25
C ALA A 194 -15.53 -2.23 26.40
N PRO A 195 -15.39 -2.86 27.60
CA PRO A 195 -14.51 -4.02 27.79
C PRO A 195 -14.77 -5.16 26.79
N GLU A 196 -16.03 -5.38 26.42
CA GLU A 196 -16.47 -6.39 25.45
C GLU A 196 -15.87 -6.14 24.05
N TYR A 197 -15.68 -4.87 23.68
CA TYR A 197 -15.04 -4.49 22.42
C TYR A 197 -13.58 -4.94 22.38
N THR A 198 -12.84 -4.72 23.47
CA THR A 198 -11.42 -5.13 23.54
C THR A 198 -11.25 -6.64 23.47
N ALA A 199 -12.09 -7.41 24.17
CA ALA A 199 -12.05 -8.87 24.14
C ALA A 199 -12.39 -9.41 22.74
N SER A 200 -13.43 -8.86 22.10
CA SER A 200 -13.80 -9.19 20.72
C SER A 200 -12.67 -8.87 19.74
N ALA A 201 -12.03 -7.70 19.88
CA ALA A 201 -10.90 -7.29 19.05
C ALA A 201 -9.68 -8.22 19.19
N ILE A 202 -9.36 -8.67 20.41
CA ILE A 202 -8.27 -9.65 20.62
C ILE A 202 -8.62 -11.00 20.00
N SER A 203 -9.86 -11.47 20.16
CA SER A 203 -10.33 -12.71 19.53
C SER A 203 -10.23 -12.63 17.99
N PHE A 204 -10.62 -11.49 17.42
CA PHE A 204 -10.47 -11.21 15.99
C PHE A 204 -8.99 -11.14 15.58
N GLN A 205 -8.12 -10.53 16.38
CA GLN A 205 -6.69 -10.46 16.10
C GLN A 205 -6.07 -11.84 15.91
N GLU A 206 -6.38 -12.80 16.78
CA GLU A 206 -5.81 -14.16 16.67
C GLU A 206 -6.32 -14.88 15.42
N ARG A 207 -7.59 -14.70 15.04
CA ARG A 207 -8.13 -15.22 13.76
C ARG A 207 -7.46 -14.56 12.56
N LEU A 208 -7.33 -13.24 12.60
CA LEU A 208 -6.69 -12.46 11.53
C LEU A 208 -5.21 -12.86 11.37
N LEU A 209 -4.50 -13.10 12.48
CA LEU A 209 -3.12 -13.56 12.46
C LEU A 209 -3.01 -14.95 11.82
N ALA A 210 -3.85 -15.91 12.22
CA ALA A 210 -3.84 -17.25 11.64
C ALA A 210 -4.09 -17.23 10.11
N GLU A 211 -5.05 -16.43 9.65
CA GLU A 211 -5.34 -16.27 8.22
C GLU A 211 -4.21 -15.54 7.48
N THR A 212 -3.56 -14.59 8.15
CA THR A 212 -2.39 -13.88 7.63
C THR A 212 -1.19 -14.81 7.46
N GLU A 213 -0.89 -15.63 8.46
CA GLU A 213 0.19 -16.63 8.42
C GLU A 213 -0.02 -17.62 7.28
N LYS A 214 -1.25 -18.15 7.17
CA LYS A 214 -1.65 -19.04 6.08
C LYS A 214 -1.46 -18.38 4.71
N LEU A 215 -1.97 -17.15 4.52
CA LEU A 215 -1.80 -16.42 3.25
C LEU A 215 -0.31 -16.19 2.94
N CYS A 216 0.49 -15.83 3.93
CA CYS A 216 1.92 -15.57 3.74
C CYS A 216 2.67 -16.83 3.34
N GLN A 217 2.36 -17.97 3.94
CA GLN A 217 2.91 -19.26 3.56
C GLN A 217 2.50 -19.64 2.13
N GLU A 218 1.21 -19.53 1.79
CA GLU A 218 0.66 -19.86 0.47
C GLU A 218 1.28 -19.02 -0.65
N LYS A 219 1.47 -17.72 -0.42
CA LYS A 219 1.91 -16.77 -1.45
C LYS A 219 3.41 -16.40 -1.36
N GLY A 220 4.16 -17.01 -0.43
CA GLY A 220 5.59 -16.75 -0.22
C GLY A 220 5.89 -15.31 0.26
N ILE A 221 4.99 -14.70 1.03
CA ILE A 221 5.14 -13.35 1.59
C ILE A 221 5.98 -13.44 2.87
N LYS A 222 6.90 -12.50 3.08
CA LYS A 222 7.64 -12.43 4.35
C LYS A 222 6.78 -11.78 5.42
N LEU A 223 6.35 -12.57 6.40
CA LEU A 223 5.63 -12.07 7.56
C LEU A 223 6.61 -11.59 8.65
N ILE A 224 6.31 -10.41 9.22
CA ILE A 224 6.88 -9.89 10.45
C ILE A 224 5.72 -9.71 11.43
N VAL A 225 5.69 -10.49 12.50
CA VAL A 225 4.76 -10.27 13.61
C VAL A 225 5.45 -9.32 14.59
N PHE A 226 4.96 -8.09 14.66
CA PHE A 226 5.49 -7.05 15.52
C PHE A 226 4.61 -6.90 16.77
N GLN A 227 5.17 -7.21 17.94
CA GLN A 227 4.47 -6.99 19.21
C GLN A 227 4.50 -5.51 19.56
N GLN A 228 3.33 -4.92 19.70
CA GLN A 228 3.13 -3.53 20.06
C GLN A 228 3.41 -3.30 21.54
N GLU A 229 3.92 -2.11 21.86
CA GLU A 229 4.20 -1.65 23.21
C GLU A 229 3.65 -0.24 23.43
N ILE A 230 3.41 0.14 24.69
CA ILE A 230 3.07 1.52 25.04
C ILE A 230 4.33 2.38 24.90
N SER A 231 4.49 3.02 23.75
CA SER A 231 5.61 3.90 23.43
C SER A 231 5.22 4.96 22.40
N SER A 232 6.16 5.84 22.03
CA SER A 232 5.90 6.79 20.96
C SER A 232 5.91 6.10 19.58
N PRO A 233 5.12 6.57 18.61
CA PRO A 233 5.15 6.05 17.24
C PRO A 233 6.55 6.02 16.61
N GLN A 234 7.43 6.95 16.99
CA GLN A 234 8.82 6.99 16.53
C GLN A 234 9.63 5.79 17.00
N ILE A 235 9.50 5.41 18.28
CA ILE A 235 10.20 4.25 18.85
C ILE A 235 9.72 2.96 18.17
N VAL A 236 8.41 2.83 17.99
CA VAL A 236 7.81 1.69 17.28
C VAL A 236 8.36 1.60 15.85
N ALA A 237 8.39 2.71 15.12
CA ALA A 237 8.93 2.76 13.77
C ALA A 237 10.41 2.40 13.72
N ASP A 238 11.23 2.85 14.67
CA ASP A 238 12.65 2.49 14.75
C ASP A 238 12.85 0.98 14.93
N LYS A 239 12.06 0.34 15.80
CA LYS A 239 12.09 -1.13 15.99
C LYS A 239 11.68 -1.88 14.72
N ILE A 240 10.61 -1.44 14.05
CA ILE A 240 10.13 -2.03 12.80
C ILE A 240 11.18 -1.89 11.69
N ILE A 241 11.82 -0.71 11.57
CA ILE A 241 12.89 -0.48 10.59
C ILE A 241 14.10 -1.37 10.87
N ALA A 242 14.47 -1.53 12.15
CA ALA A 242 15.56 -2.41 12.53
C ALA A 242 15.28 -3.87 12.13
N GLU A 243 14.05 -4.36 12.33
CA GLU A 243 13.63 -5.71 11.94
C GLU A 243 13.56 -5.88 10.41
N LEU A 244 13.13 -4.85 9.67
CA LEU A 244 13.18 -4.89 8.21
C LEU A 244 14.62 -4.96 7.69
N LYS A 245 15.53 -4.18 8.29
CA LYS A 245 16.96 -4.19 7.96
C LYS A 245 17.61 -5.53 8.29
N SER A 246 17.30 -6.14 9.44
CA SER A 246 17.84 -7.46 9.82
C SER A 246 17.45 -8.55 8.81
N ARG A 247 16.31 -8.38 8.12
CA ARG A 247 15.84 -9.26 7.03
C ARG A 247 16.35 -8.89 5.64
N GLY A 248 17.29 -7.95 5.56
CA GLY A 248 17.98 -7.54 4.33
C GLY A 248 17.24 -6.47 3.52
N LEU A 249 16.29 -5.75 4.11
CA LEU A 249 15.69 -4.57 3.48
C LEU A 249 16.58 -3.34 3.72
N GLU A 250 17.32 -2.94 2.69
CA GLU A 250 18.03 -1.67 2.65
C GLU A 250 17.23 -0.67 1.81
N ILE A 251 16.94 0.49 2.39
CA ILE A 251 16.39 1.61 1.61
C ILE A 251 17.57 2.45 1.16
N GLY A 252 17.72 2.55 -0.16
CA GLY A 252 18.80 3.30 -0.76
C GLY A 252 18.73 4.76 -0.37
N ASN A 253 19.72 5.22 0.39
CA ASN A 253 20.45 6.38 -0.09
C ASN A 253 21.32 5.83 -1.21
N SER A 254 20.95 6.06 -2.46
CA SER A 254 21.82 5.78 -3.61
C SER A 254 23.03 6.72 -3.56
N SER A 255 23.90 6.57 -2.56
CA SER A 255 25.31 6.83 -2.80
C SER A 255 25.75 5.70 -3.71
N SER A 256 26.14 6.06 -4.91
CA SER A 256 26.85 5.25 -5.89
C SER A 256 28.14 4.71 -5.25
N GLN A 257 28.04 3.75 -4.34
CA GLN A 257 29.18 2.96 -3.93
C GLN A 257 29.48 1.98 -5.05
N SER A 258 30.24 2.46 -6.04
CA SER A 258 31.03 1.56 -6.87
C SER A 258 31.91 0.76 -5.92
N ARG A 259 31.60 -0.52 -5.67
CA ARG A 259 32.63 -1.45 -5.22
C ARG A 259 33.66 -1.55 -6.35
N SER A 260 34.68 -0.71 -6.29
CA SER A 260 35.91 -0.94 -7.03
C SER A 260 36.55 -2.19 -6.45
N LEU A 261 36.68 -3.24 -7.28
CA LEU A 261 37.70 -4.26 -7.05
C LEU A 261 39.05 -3.55 -6.84
N PRO A 262 39.98 -4.10 -6.04
CA PRO A 262 41.24 -3.44 -5.72
C PRO A 262 41.98 -3.09 -7.01
N VAL A 263 42.03 -1.79 -7.31
CA VAL A 263 42.86 -1.23 -8.38
C VAL A 263 44.20 -0.90 -7.75
N SER A 264 45.27 -1.44 -8.33
CA SER A 264 46.65 -1.12 -7.98
C SER A 264 46.86 0.39 -7.99
N LYS A 265 47.46 0.90 -6.91
CA LYS A 265 47.81 2.31 -6.74
C LYS A 265 48.69 2.76 -7.90
N ASP A 266 48.20 3.70 -8.70
CA ASP A 266 49.00 4.81 -9.20
C ASP A 266 48.15 5.94 -9.78
N SER A 267 48.65 7.15 -9.53
CA SER A 267 48.25 8.47 -10.07
C SER A 267 47.12 9.25 -9.38
N LYS A 268 47.50 10.44 -8.89
CA LYS A 268 46.68 11.53 -8.35
C LYS A 268 46.12 12.36 -9.50
N ILE A 269 44.81 12.61 -9.53
CA ILE A 269 44.20 13.73 -10.27
C ILE A 269 43.07 14.33 -9.41
N SER A 270 43.08 15.66 -9.26
CA SER A 270 42.08 16.47 -8.54
C SER A 270 40.76 16.61 -9.30
N PRO A 271 39.61 16.78 -8.62
CA PRO A 271 38.32 16.95 -9.27
C PRO A 271 37.99 18.42 -9.55
N GLN A 272 37.49 18.71 -10.76
CA GLN A 272 36.76 19.94 -11.10
C GLN A 272 35.26 19.76 -10.81
N GLN A 273 34.67 20.78 -10.21
CA GLN A 273 33.22 20.90 -9.94
C GLN A 273 32.45 21.17 -11.23
N SER A 274 31.28 20.54 -11.38
CA SER A 274 30.28 20.89 -12.39
C SER A 274 28.98 21.30 -11.70
N THR A 275 28.41 22.40 -12.16
CA THR A 275 27.14 22.99 -11.71
C THR A 275 25.97 22.31 -12.40
N SER A 276 24.96 21.90 -11.62
CA SER A 276 23.73 21.31 -12.14
C SER A 276 22.62 22.35 -12.26
N THR A 277 22.13 22.55 -13.48
CA THR A 277 20.93 23.34 -13.77
C THR A 277 19.68 22.47 -13.52
N GLN A 278 18.83 22.86 -12.56
CA GLN A 278 17.54 22.21 -12.29
C GLN A 278 16.53 22.52 -13.39
N ASN A 279 15.89 21.48 -13.91
CA ASN A 279 14.93 21.52 -15.01
C ASN A 279 13.49 21.55 -14.45
N ASN A 280 12.77 22.66 -14.65
CA ASN A 280 11.46 22.94 -14.03
C ASN A 280 10.24 22.36 -14.77
N ASN A 281 10.42 21.40 -15.68
CA ASN A 281 9.35 20.97 -16.60
C ASN A 281 8.52 19.74 -16.18
N GLU A 282 8.80 19.09 -15.05
CA GLU A 282 8.08 17.86 -14.66
C GLU A 282 6.69 18.08 -14.04
N LYS A 283 6.34 19.31 -13.64
CA LYS A 283 5.06 19.59 -12.95
C LYS A 283 3.82 19.64 -13.84
N GLN A 284 3.95 19.62 -15.18
CA GLN A 284 2.78 19.79 -16.07
C GLN A 284 2.15 18.50 -16.60
N TRP A 285 2.85 17.37 -16.65
CA TRP A 285 2.30 16.17 -17.31
C TRP A 285 1.22 15.47 -16.49
N TYR A 286 1.32 15.50 -15.15
CA TYR A 286 0.36 14.86 -14.24
C TYR A 286 -1.06 15.45 -14.34
N LYS A 287 -1.19 16.76 -14.63
CA LYS A 287 -2.51 17.38 -14.81
C LYS A 287 -3.22 16.91 -16.08
N LYS A 288 -2.51 16.46 -17.12
CA LYS A 288 -3.13 15.96 -18.36
C LYS A 288 -3.54 14.47 -18.27
N ALA A 289 -2.80 13.66 -17.50
CA ALA A 289 -3.08 12.22 -17.38
C ALA A 289 -4.32 11.91 -16.52
N PHE A 290 -4.74 12.80 -15.62
CA PHE A 290 -5.87 12.57 -14.71
C PHE A 290 -7.25 12.84 -15.36
N TYR A 291 -7.33 13.74 -16.34
CA TYR A 291 -8.62 14.03 -17.01
C TYR A 291 -9.01 12.96 -18.04
N TRP A 292 -8.05 12.26 -18.63
CA TRP A 292 -8.35 11.36 -19.74
C TRP A 292 -9.22 10.14 -19.36
N PRO A 293 -9.00 9.45 -18.21
CA PRO A 293 -9.85 8.34 -17.78
C PRO A 293 -11.26 8.76 -17.33
N VAL A 294 -11.40 9.98 -16.81
CA VAL A 294 -12.71 10.51 -16.35
C VAL A 294 -13.58 10.84 -17.55
N TRP A 295 -13.01 11.48 -18.58
CA TRP A 295 -13.73 11.80 -19.81
C TRP A 295 -14.11 10.56 -20.62
N THR A 296 -13.26 9.53 -20.68
CA THR A 296 -13.62 8.26 -21.35
C THR A 296 -14.74 7.52 -20.61
N GLY A 297 -14.77 7.56 -19.28
CA GLY A 297 -15.87 7.03 -18.47
C GLY A 297 -17.20 7.73 -18.73
N VAL A 298 -17.20 9.07 -18.76
CA VAL A 298 -18.40 9.86 -19.08
C VAL A 298 -18.90 9.57 -20.50
N ILE A 299 -18.02 9.50 -21.50
CA ILE A 299 -18.40 9.19 -22.89
C ILE A 299 -19.00 7.78 -23.01
N LEU A 300 -18.45 6.78 -22.32
CA LEU A 300 -18.97 5.41 -22.34
C LEU A 300 -20.36 5.33 -21.71
N ILE A 301 -20.57 5.97 -20.56
CA ILE A 301 -21.88 5.98 -19.88
C ILE A 301 -22.92 6.71 -20.73
N SER A 302 -22.60 7.89 -21.29
CA SER A 302 -23.50 8.61 -22.18
C SER A 302 -23.84 7.80 -23.44
N SER A 303 -22.88 7.06 -23.99
CA SER A 303 -23.09 6.20 -25.17
C SER A 303 -24.01 5.01 -24.85
N LEU A 304 -23.84 4.36 -23.70
CA LEU A 304 -24.70 3.26 -23.25
C LEU A 304 -26.14 3.72 -22.99
N VAL A 305 -26.30 4.89 -22.35
CA VAL A 305 -27.62 5.49 -22.12
C VAL A 305 -28.29 5.84 -23.46
N ALA A 306 -27.56 6.45 -24.39
CA ALA A 306 -28.08 6.75 -25.72
C ALA A 306 -28.50 5.47 -26.47
N PHE A 307 -27.70 4.39 -26.39
CA PHE A 307 -28.01 3.11 -27.03
C PHE A 307 -29.26 2.44 -26.43
N TYR A 308 -29.40 2.50 -25.11
CA TYR A 308 -30.58 2.00 -24.39
C TYR A 308 -31.86 2.71 -24.84
N TYR A 309 -31.86 4.05 -24.85
CA TYR A 309 -33.02 4.83 -25.29
C TYR A 309 -33.31 4.68 -26.79
N TRP A 310 -32.28 4.51 -27.62
CA TRP A 310 -32.46 4.24 -29.05
C TRP A 310 -33.09 2.86 -29.31
N GLY A 311 -32.66 1.84 -28.57
CA GLY A 311 -33.26 0.50 -28.61
C GLY A 311 -34.74 0.50 -28.20
N LYS A 312 -35.07 1.19 -27.10
CA LYS A 312 -36.45 1.32 -26.61
C LYS A 312 -37.37 1.97 -27.65
N LYS A 313 -36.93 3.07 -28.27
CA LYS A 313 -37.70 3.79 -29.30
C LYS A 313 -37.95 2.99 -30.59
N LYS A 314 -37.11 1.98 -30.89
CA LYS A 314 -37.34 1.07 -32.03
C LYS A 314 -38.39 0.01 -31.73
N ASN A 315 -38.48 -0.46 -30.48
CA ASN A 315 -39.50 -1.44 -30.08
C ASN A 315 -40.90 -0.81 -30.03
N ASP A 316 -41.01 0.41 -29.50
CA ASP A 316 -42.29 1.14 -29.44
C ASP A 316 -42.88 1.48 -30.83
N LYS A 317 -42.06 1.44 -31.89
CA LYS A 317 -42.49 1.64 -33.29
C LYS A 317 -42.91 0.36 -34.01
N LYS A 318 -42.64 -0.82 -33.45
CA LYS A 318 -43.07 -2.11 -34.02
C LYS A 318 -44.42 -2.59 -33.48
N GLU A 319 -44.93 -1.95 -32.42
CA GLU A 319 -46.22 -2.27 -31.79
C GLU A 319 -47.35 -1.30 -32.18
N LYS A 320 -47.18 -0.50 -33.24
CA LYS A 320 -48.21 0.31 -33.88
C LYS A 320 -48.36 -0.07 -35.34
#